data_AF-A0A7S1YTU7-F1
#
_entry.id   AF-A0A7S1YTU7-F1
#
_cell.length_a   1.000
_cell.length_b   1.000
_cell.length_c   1.000
_cell.angle_alpha   90.00
_cell.angle_beta   90.00
_cell.angle_gamma   90.00
#
_symmetry.space_group_name_H-M   'P 1'
#
loop_
_entity.id
_entity.type
_entity.pdbx_description
1 polymer ?
#
loop_
_entity_poly.entity_id
_entity_poly.type
_entity_poly.pdbx_seq_one_letter_code
_entity_poly.pdbx_strand_id
1 'polypeptide(L)'
;KPLRLPMDALLEVLSSVSSEEDLSNEGTPQFSSMSWIAFRDESDINFTQSSWVDRIVQRHVLATFYFATGGPSWRQQNNFLSDLHECDWQGFHAVTVGVRCQGEQVYRLLLTANEMKGTIPKELGYLVGLKNLGLVNNDLYGTIPKELANLVNLRELALQGNDLSGTVPSEIGRMPNLSSFTMGLNSNLTGDISFFCDSPNNPPTYLESNCGGSSPEIKCPCCTHCCDAEADVCCRLGDPSTCQRKTGLPPQ
;
A
#
# COMPACT_ATOMS: atom_id res chain seq x y z
N LYS A 1 18.49 -9.53 -23.13
CA LYS A 1 19.50 -10.28 -22.35
C LYS A 1 19.09 -11.75 -22.36
N PRO A 2 20.02 -12.73 -22.30
CA PRO A 2 19.65 -14.13 -22.11
C PRO A 2 18.87 -14.30 -20.80
N LEU A 3 17.98 -15.29 -20.78
CA LEU A 3 17.23 -15.67 -19.59
C LEU A 3 18.19 -16.13 -18.49
N ARG A 4 18.01 -15.64 -17.26
CA ARG A 4 18.88 -15.99 -16.12
C ARG A 4 18.30 -17.05 -15.21
N LEU A 5 16.98 -17.15 -15.18
CA LEU A 5 16.23 -18.05 -14.32
C LEU A 5 15.36 -18.97 -15.18
N PRO A 6 15.12 -20.23 -14.80
CA PRO A 6 14.18 -21.08 -15.53
C PRO A 6 12.78 -20.44 -15.52
N MET A 7 12.26 -20.08 -16.70
CA MET A 7 11.00 -19.33 -16.81
C MET A 7 9.83 -20.14 -16.25
N ASP A 8 9.80 -21.45 -16.48
CA ASP A 8 8.74 -22.34 -15.98
C ASP A 8 8.68 -22.35 -14.45
N ALA A 9 9.85 -22.40 -13.77
CA ALA A 9 9.92 -22.36 -12.32
C ALA A 9 9.52 -20.98 -11.76
N LEU A 10 9.87 -19.90 -12.47
CA LEU A 10 9.44 -18.56 -12.09
C LEU A 10 7.93 -18.41 -12.21
N LEU A 11 7.34 -18.84 -13.32
CA LEU A 11 5.89 -18.81 -13.54
C LEU A 11 5.14 -19.64 -12.50
N GLU A 12 5.65 -20.81 -12.15
CA GLU A 12 5.09 -21.65 -11.08
C GLU A 12 4.98 -20.86 -9.76
N VAL A 13 6.05 -20.16 -9.37
CA VAL A 13 6.04 -19.34 -8.15
C VAL A 13 5.10 -18.14 -8.28
N LEU A 14 5.19 -17.37 -9.38
CA LEU A 14 4.45 -16.11 -9.52
C LEU A 14 2.94 -16.31 -9.73
N SER A 15 2.53 -17.46 -10.26
CA SER A 15 1.11 -17.83 -10.42
C SER A 15 0.35 -17.92 -9.09
N SER A 16 1.07 -18.03 -7.96
CA SER A 16 0.47 -18.01 -6.63
C SER A 16 -0.06 -16.64 -6.20
N VAL A 17 0.38 -15.56 -6.86
CA VAL A 17 0.03 -14.18 -6.47
C VAL A 17 -0.51 -13.31 -7.61
N SER A 18 -0.20 -13.65 -8.86
CA SER A 18 -0.68 -12.97 -10.07
C SER A 18 -1.30 -13.97 -11.04
N SER A 19 -2.28 -13.53 -11.84
CA SER A 19 -2.93 -14.43 -12.80
C SER A 19 -2.02 -14.72 -14.00
N GLU A 20 -2.20 -15.86 -14.67
CA GLU A 20 -1.48 -16.18 -15.90
C GLU A 20 -1.74 -15.16 -17.03
N GLU A 21 -2.95 -14.60 -17.08
CA GLU A 21 -3.30 -13.52 -18.01
C GLU A 21 -2.47 -12.26 -17.74
N ASP A 22 -2.36 -11.85 -16.47
CA ASP A 22 -1.55 -10.70 -16.08
C ASP A 22 -0.06 -10.94 -16.36
N LEU A 23 0.44 -12.15 -16.07
CA LEU A 23 1.84 -12.52 -16.26
C LEU A 23 2.25 -12.70 -17.73
N SER A 24 1.29 -12.87 -18.65
CA SER A 24 1.56 -13.03 -20.09
C SER A 24 1.31 -11.77 -20.91
N ASN A 25 0.75 -10.72 -20.31
CA ASN A 25 0.40 -9.48 -21.00
C ASN A 25 1.47 -8.39 -20.77
N GLU A 26 2.22 -8.04 -21.82
CA GLU A 26 3.32 -7.07 -21.76
C GLU A 26 2.93 -5.67 -21.26
N GLY A 27 1.64 -5.32 -21.31
CA GLY A 27 1.11 -4.06 -20.82
C GLY A 27 0.89 -3.99 -19.31
N THR A 28 1.08 -5.09 -18.57
CA THR A 28 0.76 -5.13 -17.14
C THR A 28 1.98 -4.87 -16.24
N PRO A 29 1.76 -4.34 -15.03
CA PRO A 29 2.78 -4.28 -14.00
C PRO A 29 3.33 -5.66 -13.60
N GLN A 30 2.50 -6.70 -13.62
CA GLN A 30 2.85 -8.07 -13.27
C GLN A 30 3.84 -8.66 -14.26
N PHE A 31 3.60 -8.50 -15.56
CA PHE A 31 4.55 -8.90 -16.60
C PHE A 31 5.86 -8.12 -16.46
N SER A 32 5.78 -6.80 -16.23
CA SER A 32 6.97 -5.95 -16.04
C SER A 32 7.83 -6.41 -14.86
N SER A 33 7.18 -6.78 -13.75
CA SER A 33 7.81 -7.37 -12.57
C SER A 33 8.48 -8.71 -12.87
N MET A 34 7.74 -9.67 -13.46
CA MET A 34 8.27 -10.98 -13.85
C MET A 34 9.47 -10.84 -14.79
N SER A 35 9.36 -9.97 -15.80
CA SER A 35 10.42 -9.69 -16.78
C SER A 35 11.65 -9.10 -16.09
N TRP A 36 11.48 -8.19 -15.13
CA TRP A 36 12.61 -7.68 -14.34
C TRP A 36 13.29 -8.81 -13.55
N ILE A 37 12.55 -9.67 -12.85
CA ILE A 37 13.13 -10.82 -12.10
C ILE A 37 13.88 -11.76 -13.05
N ALA A 38 13.29 -12.10 -14.20
CA ALA A 38 13.85 -13.08 -15.14
C ALA A 38 15.12 -12.62 -15.84
N PHE A 39 15.28 -11.30 -16.08
CA PHE A 39 16.30 -10.77 -16.99
C PHE A 39 17.23 -9.72 -16.38
N ARG A 40 16.84 -9.06 -15.28
CA ARG A 40 17.54 -7.87 -14.75
C ARG A 40 17.90 -7.98 -13.28
N ASP A 41 17.15 -8.73 -12.49
CA ASP A 41 17.48 -8.96 -11.10
C ASP A 41 18.79 -9.76 -11.00
N GLU A 42 19.85 -9.10 -10.51
CA GLU A 42 21.19 -9.66 -10.33
C GLU A 42 21.42 -10.33 -8.98
N SER A 43 20.38 -10.46 -8.15
CA SER A 43 20.45 -11.27 -6.94
C SER A 43 20.61 -12.77 -7.24
N ASP A 44 21.36 -13.47 -6.39
CA ASP A 44 21.67 -14.92 -6.50
C ASP A 44 20.45 -15.82 -6.18
N ILE A 45 19.35 -15.64 -6.92
CA ILE A 45 18.08 -16.38 -6.71
C ILE A 45 18.30 -17.89 -6.86
N ASN A 46 17.94 -18.64 -5.81
CA ASN A 46 18.10 -20.10 -5.78
C ASN A 46 16.78 -20.82 -5.49
N PHE A 47 16.14 -21.37 -6.54
CA PHE A 47 14.87 -22.11 -6.45
C PHE A 47 14.92 -23.42 -5.64
N THR A 48 16.10 -23.89 -5.21
CA THR A 48 16.21 -25.16 -4.46
C THR A 48 16.01 -25.02 -2.95
N GLN A 49 15.92 -23.79 -2.41
CA GLN A 49 15.63 -23.56 -0.99
C GLN A 49 14.32 -22.78 -0.82
N SER A 50 13.48 -23.23 0.12
CA SER A 50 12.14 -22.67 0.32
C SER A 50 12.14 -21.19 0.69
N SER A 51 13.18 -20.69 1.38
CA SER A 51 13.32 -19.27 1.73
C SER A 51 13.40 -18.36 0.49
N TRP A 52 13.85 -18.87 -0.65
CA TRP A 52 13.90 -18.10 -1.89
C TRP A 52 12.53 -17.96 -2.56
N VAL A 53 11.59 -18.88 -2.33
CA VAL A 53 10.23 -18.75 -2.87
C VAL A 53 9.54 -17.53 -2.26
N ASP A 54 9.61 -17.38 -0.93
CA ASP A 54 9.06 -16.23 -0.21
C ASP A 54 9.71 -14.92 -0.67
N ARG A 55 11.04 -14.95 -0.91
CA ARG A 55 11.78 -13.80 -1.41
C ARG A 55 11.39 -13.42 -2.84
N ILE A 56 11.23 -14.39 -3.75
CA ILE A 56 10.78 -14.15 -5.12
C ILE A 56 9.38 -13.51 -5.12
N VAL A 57 8.46 -14.04 -4.32
CA VAL A 57 7.11 -13.47 -4.17
C VAL A 57 7.19 -12.04 -3.63
N GLN A 58 7.97 -11.81 -2.57
CA GLN A 58 8.15 -10.49 -1.98
C GLN A 58 8.67 -9.47 -2.99
N ARG A 59 9.71 -9.84 -3.75
CA ARG A 59 10.29 -9.00 -4.80
C ARG A 59 9.29 -8.75 -5.94
N HIS A 60 8.54 -9.76 -6.36
CA HIS A 60 7.50 -9.62 -7.39
C HIS A 60 6.39 -8.68 -6.95
N VAL A 61 5.93 -8.77 -5.71
CA VAL A 61 4.89 -7.88 -5.17
C VAL A 61 5.39 -6.44 -5.15
N LEU A 62 6.59 -6.20 -4.63
CA LEU A 62 7.19 -4.86 -4.58
C LEU A 62 7.47 -4.29 -5.97
N ALA A 63 7.92 -5.10 -6.92
CA ALA A 63 8.17 -4.69 -8.29
C ALA A 63 6.88 -4.43 -9.07
N THR A 64 5.86 -5.27 -8.90
CA THR A 64 4.51 -5.04 -9.45
C THR A 64 3.97 -3.71 -8.93
N PHE A 65 4.11 -3.43 -7.63
CA PHE A 65 3.74 -2.15 -7.04
C PHE A 65 4.51 -0.97 -7.62
N TYR A 66 5.83 -1.11 -7.78
CA TYR A 66 6.67 -0.11 -8.43
C TYR A 66 6.17 0.22 -9.85
N PHE A 67 5.94 -0.79 -10.69
CA PHE A 67 5.46 -0.55 -12.06
C PHE A 67 4.00 -0.04 -12.10
N ALA A 68 3.13 -0.52 -11.23
CA ALA A 68 1.72 -0.13 -11.17
C ALA A 68 1.51 1.33 -10.78
N THR A 69 2.51 1.96 -10.15
CA THR A 69 2.40 3.31 -9.57
C THR A 69 3.45 4.28 -10.12
N GLY A 70 3.98 4.00 -11.32
CA GLY A 70 4.86 4.94 -12.01
C GLY A 70 6.27 5.03 -11.42
N GLY A 71 6.79 3.92 -10.88
CA GLY A 71 8.08 3.77 -10.21
C GLY A 71 9.24 4.61 -10.74
N PRO A 72 9.53 4.61 -12.06
CA PRO A 72 10.63 5.38 -12.61
C PRO A 72 10.53 6.89 -12.38
N SER A 73 9.33 7.41 -12.11
CA SER A 73 9.04 8.82 -11.85
C SER A 73 8.90 9.15 -10.36
N TRP A 74 9.02 8.17 -9.45
CA TRP A 74 9.01 8.43 -8.02
C TRP A 74 10.14 9.35 -7.60
N ARG A 75 9.87 10.24 -6.64
CA ARG A 75 10.86 11.18 -6.09
C ARG A 75 12.00 10.47 -5.35
N GLN A 76 11.66 9.41 -4.60
CA GLN A 76 12.54 8.56 -3.83
C GLN A 76 12.31 7.10 -4.23
N GLN A 77 13.29 6.54 -4.94
CA GLN A 77 13.30 5.15 -5.42
C GLN A 77 14.68 4.50 -5.29
N ASN A 78 15.49 4.99 -4.35
CA ASN A 78 16.83 4.50 -4.12
C ASN A 78 16.83 2.97 -3.94
N ASN A 79 17.69 2.30 -4.71
CA ASN A 79 17.87 0.85 -4.75
C ASN A 79 16.62 0.03 -5.15
N PHE A 80 15.45 0.63 -5.40
CA PHE A 80 14.31 -0.12 -5.90
C PHE A 80 14.70 -0.82 -7.21
N LEU A 81 14.32 -2.09 -7.31
CA LEU A 81 14.66 -2.96 -8.44
C LEU A 81 16.18 -3.16 -8.67
N SER A 82 17.02 -2.91 -7.65
CA SER A 82 18.43 -3.31 -7.67
C SER A 82 18.61 -4.78 -7.25
N ASP A 83 19.83 -5.27 -7.42
CA ASP A 83 20.32 -6.58 -7.02
C ASP A 83 20.53 -6.73 -5.50
N LEU A 84 20.49 -5.63 -4.75
CA LEU A 84 20.52 -5.65 -3.29
C LEU A 84 19.30 -6.40 -2.73
N HIS A 85 19.43 -6.84 -1.48
CA HIS A 85 18.29 -7.35 -0.74
C HIS A 85 17.21 -6.26 -0.69
N GLU A 86 15.95 -6.64 -0.88
CA GLU A 86 14.84 -5.70 -0.89
C GLU A 86 14.67 -4.92 0.42
N CYS A 87 15.28 -5.39 1.50
CA CYS A 87 15.38 -4.68 2.78
C CYS A 87 16.28 -3.43 2.70
N ASP A 88 17.12 -3.33 1.68
CA ASP A 88 18.00 -2.21 1.37
C ASP A 88 17.42 -1.26 0.30
N TRP A 89 16.17 -1.48 -0.13
CA TRP A 89 15.42 -0.58 -1.00
C TRP A 89 14.91 0.64 -0.21
N GLN A 90 15.83 1.52 0.19
CA GLN A 90 15.63 2.63 1.13
C GLN A 90 16.02 3.99 0.54
N GLY A 91 15.29 5.06 0.89
CA GLY A 91 15.62 6.45 0.52
C GLY A 91 16.95 6.96 1.12
N PHE A 92 17.61 7.91 0.41
CA PHE A 92 19.00 8.33 0.74
C PHE A 92 19.14 9.17 2.02
N HIS A 93 18.06 9.64 2.63
CA HIS A 93 18.10 10.33 3.92
C HIS A 93 16.77 10.16 4.64
N ALA A 94 16.84 9.76 5.92
CA ALA A 94 15.75 9.49 6.87
C ALA A 94 15.23 8.04 6.88
N VAL A 95 15.09 7.53 8.10
CA VAL A 95 14.69 6.18 8.49
C VAL A 95 13.22 5.86 8.11
N THR A 96 12.57 6.71 7.32
CA THR A 96 11.11 6.80 7.18
C THR A 96 10.57 6.49 5.79
N VAL A 97 11.40 6.38 4.73
CA VAL A 97 10.93 6.09 3.36
C VAL A 97 11.63 4.84 2.77
N GLY A 98 10.84 3.98 2.14
CA GLY A 98 11.25 2.75 1.48
C GLY A 98 10.79 1.49 2.23
N VAL A 99 11.51 0.40 2.00
CA VAL A 99 11.26 -0.93 2.54
C VAL A 99 12.02 -1.13 3.86
N ARG A 100 11.40 -1.83 4.81
CA ARG A 100 12.06 -2.32 6.04
C ARG A 100 11.64 -3.74 6.33
N CYS A 101 12.61 -4.55 6.76
CA CYS A 101 12.42 -5.95 7.09
C CYS A 101 12.68 -6.25 8.56
N GLN A 102 12.02 -7.31 9.05
CA GLN A 102 12.30 -7.95 10.31
C GLN A 102 12.70 -9.39 10.00
N GLY A 103 13.99 -9.72 10.12
CA GLY A 103 14.53 -10.89 9.43
C GLY A 103 14.43 -10.69 7.91
N GLU A 104 13.96 -11.71 7.20
CA GLU A 104 13.81 -11.71 5.73
C GLU A 104 12.42 -11.24 5.24
N GLN A 105 11.54 -10.82 6.14
CA GLN A 105 10.16 -10.44 5.81
C GLN A 105 9.99 -8.93 5.84
N VAL A 106 9.43 -8.33 4.76
CA VAL A 106 8.98 -6.92 4.80
C VAL A 106 7.93 -6.78 5.89
N TYR A 107 8.19 -5.89 6.83
CA TYR A 107 7.20 -5.49 7.84
C TYR A 107 6.74 -4.05 7.69
N ARG A 108 7.41 -3.24 6.86
CA ARG A 108 7.05 -1.84 6.66
C ARG A 108 7.40 -1.37 5.25
N LEU A 109 6.43 -0.70 4.63
CA LEU A 109 6.55 0.00 3.36
C LEU A 109 5.99 1.41 3.52
N LEU A 110 6.85 2.42 3.49
CA LEU A 110 6.48 3.83 3.63
C LEU A 110 6.97 4.63 2.43
N LEU A 111 6.06 5.21 1.65
CA LEU A 111 6.35 5.98 0.44
C LEU A 111 5.50 7.25 0.41
N THR A 112 5.49 7.97 1.52
CA THR A 112 4.75 9.23 1.69
C THR A 112 5.34 10.34 0.82
N ALA A 113 4.48 11.15 0.19
CA ALA A 113 4.89 12.32 -0.60
C ALA A 113 5.96 11.98 -1.66
N ASN A 114 5.70 10.92 -2.43
CA ASN A 114 6.65 10.32 -3.37
C ASN A 114 6.26 10.46 -4.84
N GLU A 115 5.25 11.28 -5.15
CA GLU A 115 4.77 11.59 -6.51
C GLU A 115 4.31 10.33 -7.27
N MET A 116 3.80 9.34 -6.53
CA MET A 116 3.34 8.07 -7.09
C MET A 116 2.02 8.26 -7.84
N LYS A 117 1.91 7.66 -9.04
CA LYS A 117 0.72 7.75 -9.91
C LYS A 117 0.33 6.38 -10.43
N GLY A 118 -0.90 5.97 -10.17
CA GLY A 118 -1.40 4.65 -10.60
C GLY A 118 -2.35 4.04 -9.58
N THR A 119 -2.56 2.73 -9.67
CA THR A 119 -3.47 1.99 -8.79
C THR A 119 -2.70 1.18 -7.74
N ILE A 120 -3.33 0.95 -6.59
CA ILE A 120 -2.82 0.02 -5.58
C ILE A 120 -3.10 -1.42 -6.10
N PRO A 121 -2.08 -2.24 -6.38
CA PRO A 121 -2.28 -3.60 -6.88
C PRO A 121 -2.71 -4.53 -5.74
N LYS A 122 -3.54 -5.53 -6.08
CA LYS A 122 -4.01 -6.57 -5.15
C LYS A 122 -2.86 -7.40 -4.56
N GLU A 123 -1.76 -7.50 -5.30
CA GLU A 123 -0.55 -8.25 -4.94
C GLU A 123 0.05 -7.80 -3.61
N LEU A 124 -0.14 -6.54 -3.19
CA LEU A 124 0.30 -6.07 -1.87
C LEU A 124 -0.28 -6.89 -0.71
N GLY A 125 -1.46 -7.51 -0.90
CA GLY A 125 -2.09 -8.41 0.07
C GLY A 125 -1.28 -9.68 0.40
N TYR A 126 -0.25 -10.01 -0.38
CA TYR A 126 0.62 -11.17 -0.14
C TYR A 126 1.83 -10.87 0.75
N LEU A 127 2.09 -9.61 1.12
CA LEU A 127 3.15 -9.25 2.08
C LEU A 127 2.70 -9.49 3.52
N VAL A 128 2.40 -10.74 3.88
CA VAL A 128 1.77 -11.10 5.18
C VAL A 128 2.56 -10.66 6.43
N GLY A 129 3.86 -10.37 6.28
CA GLY A 129 4.70 -9.80 7.33
C GLY A 129 4.45 -8.31 7.63
N LEU A 130 3.72 -7.60 6.75
CA LEU A 130 3.52 -6.15 6.81
C LEU A 130 2.76 -5.73 8.08
N LYS A 131 3.31 -4.72 8.77
CA LYS A 131 2.76 -4.06 9.96
C LYS A 131 2.41 -2.61 9.71
N ASN A 132 3.15 -1.93 8.82
CA ASN A 132 2.90 -0.54 8.45
C ASN A 132 2.89 -0.40 6.91
N LEU A 133 1.79 0.10 6.35
CA LEU A 133 1.69 0.52 4.95
C LEU A 133 1.32 2.00 4.91
N GLY A 134 2.22 2.84 4.41
CA GLY A 134 2.01 4.30 4.33
C GLY A 134 2.25 4.83 2.93
N LEU A 135 1.20 5.29 2.28
CA LEU A 135 1.18 5.84 0.92
C LEU A 135 0.59 7.27 0.88
N VAL A 136 0.67 7.96 2.02
CA VAL A 136 0.07 9.28 2.25
C VAL A 136 0.59 10.32 1.24
N ASN A 137 -0.29 11.21 0.79
CA ASN A 137 0.02 12.35 -0.08
C ASN A 137 0.74 11.94 -1.37
N ASN A 138 0.13 11.05 -2.15
CA ASN A 138 0.52 10.75 -3.53
C ASN A 138 -0.68 11.03 -4.46
N ASP A 139 -0.52 10.71 -5.74
CA ASP A 139 -1.56 10.85 -6.78
C ASP A 139 -2.11 9.45 -7.15
N LEU A 140 -2.27 8.56 -6.16
CA LEU A 140 -2.82 7.21 -6.38
C LEU A 140 -4.32 7.28 -6.62
N TYR A 141 -4.83 6.50 -7.56
CA TYR A 141 -6.24 6.47 -7.93
C TYR A 141 -6.79 5.04 -8.02
N GLY A 142 -8.10 4.94 -8.24
CA GLY A 142 -8.80 3.66 -8.29
C GLY A 142 -9.24 3.19 -6.90
N THR A 143 -9.67 1.93 -6.81
CA THR A 143 -10.24 1.38 -5.58
C THR A 143 -9.17 0.87 -4.61
N ILE A 144 -9.52 0.80 -3.34
CA ILE A 144 -8.72 0.09 -2.33
C ILE A 144 -8.93 -1.43 -2.53
N PRO A 145 -7.89 -2.23 -2.82
CA PRO A 145 -8.03 -3.67 -3.00
C PRO A 145 -8.50 -4.35 -1.71
N LYS A 146 -9.50 -5.23 -1.80
CA LYS A 146 -9.98 -6.01 -0.65
C LYS A 146 -8.91 -6.98 -0.13
N GLU A 147 -7.98 -7.38 -0.99
CA GLU A 147 -6.86 -8.29 -0.69
C GLU A 147 -5.92 -7.71 0.37
N LEU A 148 -5.93 -6.40 0.61
CA LEU A 148 -5.21 -5.80 1.75
C LEU A 148 -5.70 -6.36 3.10
N ALA A 149 -6.92 -6.90 3.18
CA ALA A 149 -7.42 -7.58 4.37
C ALA A 149 -6.67 -8.89 4.71
N ASN A 150 -5.91 -9.46 3.76
CA ASN A 150 -5.04 -10.61 4.01
C ASN A 150 -3.83 -10.27 4.90
N LEU A 151 -3.53 -8.98 5.08
CA LEU A 151 -2.42 -8.49 5.89
C LEU A 151 -2.78 -8.55 7.38
N VAL A 152 -2.93 -9.77 7.92
CA VAL A 152 -3.40 -10.01 9.29
C VAL A 152 -2.52 -9.38 10.37
N ASN A 153 -1.26 -9.06 10.06
CA ASN A 153 -0.33 -8.39 10.97
C ASN A 153 -0.32 -6.86 10.85
N LEU A 154 -1.07 -6.30 9.89
CA LEU A 154 -1.09 -4.86 9.63
C LEU A 154 -1.69 -4.12 10.82
N ARG A 155 -0.98 -3.09 11.27
CA ARG A 155 -1.36 -2.23 12.39
C ARG A 155 -1.76 -0.84 11.93
N GLU A 156 -1.13 -0.38 10.85
CA GLU A 156 -1.30 0.95 10.28
C GLU A 156 -1.44 0.86 8.77
N LEU A 157 -2.56 1.37 8.28
CA LEU A 157 -2.83 1.59 6.87
C LEU A 157 -3.06 3.10 6.67
N ALA A 158 -2.14 3.78 5.99
CA ALA A 158 -2.21 5.22 5.79
C ALA A 158 -2.29 5.55 4.29
N LEU A 159 -3.48 5.93 3.84
CA LEU A 159 -3.84 6.21 2.44
C LEU A 159 -4.36 7.65 2.24
N GLN A 160 -4.32 8.46 3.29
CA GLN A 160 -4.77 9.86 3.26
C GLN A 160 -4.16 10.65 2.10
N GLY A 161 -4.95 11.52 1.48
CA GLY A 161 -4.46 12.54 0.56
C GLY A 161 -4.07 12.01 -0.82
N ASN A 162 -4.81 11.03 -1.33
CA ASN A 162 -4.71 10.49 -2.68
C ASN A 162 -6.01 10.80 -3.47
N ASP A 163 -6.16 10.23 -4.67
CA ASP A 163 -7.35 10.30 -5.52
C ASP A 163 -8.11 8.95 -5.56
N LEU A 164 -8.09 8.19 -4.46
CA LEU A 164 -8.76 6.90 -4.37
C LEU A 164 -10.27 7.06 -4.49
N SER A 165 -10.92 6.03 -5.03
CA SER A 165 -12.34 6.08 -5.37
C SER A 165 -13.10 4.79 -5.02
N GLY A 166 -14.42 4.87 -5.07
CA GLY A 166 -15.30 3.74 -4.76
C GLY A 166 -15.53 3.59 -3.25
N THR A 167 -15.80 2.36 -2.80
CA THR A 167 -16.13 2.07 -1.40
C THR A 167 -14.98 1.37 -0.67
N VAL A 168 -14.86 1.61 0.62
CA VAL A 168 -13.90 0.89 1.48
C VAL A 168 -14.34 -0.58 1.63
N PRO A 169 -13.49 -1.57 1.30
CA PRO A 169 -13.83 -2.99 1.48
C PRO A 169 -14.12 -3.32 2.96
N SER A 170 -15.27 -3.96 3.20
CA SER A 170 -15.70 -4.36 4.55
C SER A 170 -14.74 -5.33 5.24
N GLU A 171 -13.97 -6.07 4.46
CA GLU A 171 -12.95 -7.02 4.88
C GLU A 171 -11.84 -6.34 5.68
N ILE A 172 -11.51 -5.08 5.37
CA ILE A 172 -10.52 -4.29 6.13
C ILE A 172 -11.01 -4.07 7.57
N GLY A 173 -12.32 -3.93 7.79
CA GLY A 173 -12.91 -3.81 9.13
C GLY A 173 -12.76 -5.03 10.02
N ARG A 174 -12.38 -6.18 9.44
CA ARG A 174 -12.21 -7.46 10.15
C ARG A 174 -10.74 -7.79 10.44
N MET A 175 -9.80 -6.95 10.03
CA MET A 175 -8.38 -7.18 10.24
C MET A 175 -8.06 -7.16 11.75
N PRO A 176 -7.45 -8.22 12.30
CA PRO A 176 -7.37 -8.41 13.75
C PRO A 176 -6.40 -7.49 14.48
N ASN A 177 -5.42 -6.92 13.77
CA ASN A 177 -4.38 -6.08 14.38
C ASN A 177 -4.45 -4.62 13.90
N LEU A 178 -5.42 -4.26 13.06
CA LEU A 178 -5.50 -2.93 12.49
C LEU A 178 -5.93 -1.91 13.55
N SER A 179 -5.01 -1.03 13.91
CA SER A 179 -5.18 -0.04 14.98
C SER A 179 -5.29 1.39 14.48
N SER A 180 -4.78 1.66 13.27
CA SER A 180 -4.81 2.96 12.61
C SER A 180 -5.17 2.80 11.14
N PHE A 181 -6.20 3.50 10.69
CA PHE A 181 -6.54 3.62 9.29
C PHE A 181 -6.87 5.06 8.93
N THR A 182 -6.03 5.67 8.09
CA THR A 182 -6.26 7.01 7.54
C THR A 182 -6.59 6.93 6.06
N MET A 183 -7.75 7.47 5.68
CA MET A 183 -8.21 7.51 4.28
C MET A 183 -8.78 8.87 3.90
N GLY A 184 -8.72 9.85 4.80
CA GLY A 184 -9.21 11.19 4.56
C GLY A 184 -8.58 11.85 3.34
N LEU A 185 -9.20 12.90 2.85
CA LEU A 185 -8.75 13.70 1.71
C LEU A 185 -8.61 12.89 0.41
N ASN A 186 -9.48 11.89 0.24
CA ASN A 186 -9.70 11.15 -1.02
C ASN A 186 -11.12 11.44 -1.52
N SER A 187 -11.32 12.49 -2.31
CA SER A 187 -12.65 13.07 -2.64
C SER A 187 -13.61 12.14 -3.42
N ASN A 188 -13.13 10.99 -3.90
CA ASN A 188 -13.97 10.04 -4.64
C ASN A 188 -14.26 8.76 -3.83
N LEU A 189 -13.77 8.66 -2.60
CA LEU A 189 -14.14 7.57 -1.69
C LEU A 189 -15.52 7.85 -1.10
N THR A 190 -16.37 6.84 -1.10
CA THR A 190 -17.77 6.96 -0.68
C THR A 190 -18.21 5.76 0.15
N GLY A 191 -19.39 5.84 0.74
CA GLY A 191 -20.10 4.71 1.32
C GLY A 191 -20.23 4.76 2.84
N ASP A 192 -20.63 3.62 3.43
CA ASP A 192 -20.85 3.48 4.86
C ASP A 192 -19.80 2.53 5.45
N ILE A 193 -18.96 3.07 6.34
CA ILE A 193 -17.89 2.32 7.01
C ILE A 193 -18.22 2.00 8.48
N SER A 194 -19.51 2.01 8.85
CA SER A 194 -19.99 1.66 10.19
C SER A 194 -19.58 0.24 10.61
N PHE A 195 -19.23 -0.64 9.67
CA PHE A 195 -18.72 -1.98 9.97
C PHE A 195 -17.40 -1.96 10.78
N PHE A 196 -16.65 -0.86 10.82
CA PHE A 196 -15.53 -0.72 11.76
C PHE A 196 -16.00 -0.57 13.21
N CYS A 197 -17.18 0.02 13.43
CA CYS A 197 -17.69 0.35 14.75
C CYS A 197 -18.16 -0.89 15.52
N ASP A 198 -18.64 -1.89 14.78
CA ASP A 198 -19.12 -3.16 15.32
C ASP A 198 -18.01 -4.25 15.31
N SER A 199 -16.76 -3.88 15.02
CA SER A 199 -15.68 -4.85 14.84
C SER A 199 -15.32 -5.56 16.15
N PRO A 200 -15.26 -6.91 16.16
CA PRO A 200 -14.95 -7.69 17.36
C PRO A 200 -13.51 -7.49 17.86
N ASN A 201 -12.62 -6.88 17.07
CA ASN A 201 -11.19 -6.73 17.37
C ASN A 201 -10.81 -5.38 18.01
N ASN A 202 -11.77 -4.68 18.61
CA ASN A 202 -11.65 -3.29 19.05
C ASN A 202 -11.55 -2.35 17.83
N PRO A 203 -12.47 -1.40 17.61
CA PRO A 203 -12.39 -0.48 16.48
C PRO A 203 -11.01 0.20 16.43
N PRO A 204 -10.50 0.56 15.24
CA PRO A 204 -9.20 1.22 15.14
C PRO A 204 -9.12 2.40 16.10
N THR A 205 -8.09 2.42 16.95
CA THR A 205 -7.83 3.52 17.88
C THR A 205 -7.64 4.86 17.18
N TYR A 206 -7.28 4.82 15.89
CA TYR A 206 -7.27 5.96 14.99
C TYR A 206 -7.98 5.58 13.70
N LEU A 207 -9.14 6.20 13.45
CA LEU A 207 -9.89 6.07 12.20
C LEU A 207 -10.16 7.48 11.66
N GLU A 208 -9.68 7.76 10.45
CA GLU A 208 -9.80 9.06 9.80
C GLU A 208 -10.38 8.88 8.39
N SER A 209 -11.42 9.65 8.07
CA SER A 209 -12.15 9.55 6.80
C SER A 209 -12.84 10.87 6.41
N ASN A 210 -13.38 10.98 5.19
CA ASN A 210 -14.15 12.14 4.69
C ASN A 210 -15.56 12.18 5.28
N CYS A 211 -15.65 12.23 6.61
CA CYS A 211 -16.89 12.30 7.36
C CYS A 211 -17.23 13.70 7.88
N GLY A 212 -16.44 14.72 7.51
CA GLY A 212 -16.67 16.12 7.86
C GLY A 212 -17.42 16.89 6.79
N GLY A 213 -17.79 18.14 7.09
CA GLY A 213 -18.50 19.03 6.17
C GLY A 213 -20.02 18.88 6.17
N SER A 214 -20.70 19.61 5.27
CA SER A 214 -22.17 19.64 5.18
C SER A 214 -22.77 18.44 4.42
N SER A 215 -21.96 17.77 3.59
CA SER A 215 -22.33 16.58 2.83
C SER A 215 -21.17 15.58 2.85
N PRO A 216 -20.98 14.83 3.95
CA PRO A 216 -19.86 13.89 4.08
C PRO A 216 -19.96 12.78 3.03
N GLU A 217 -18.86 12.51 2.33
CA GLU A 217 -18.77 11.46 1.32
C GLU A 217 -18.83 10.06 1.95
N ILE A 218 -18.36 9.95 3.21
CA ILE A 218 -18.29 8.71 3.96
C ILE A 218 -19.06 8.83 5.27
N LYS A 219 -20.00 7.90 5.49
CA LYS A 219 -20.68 7.74 6.77
C LYS A 219 -19.81 6.91 7.72
N CYS A 220 -19.39 7.53 8.82
CA CYS A 220 -18.49 6.91 9.80
C CYS A 220 -18.83 7.34 11.24
N PRO A 221 -19.74 6.65 11.94
CA PRO A 221 -20.18 7.06 13.28
C PRO A 221 -19.12 6.86 14.39
N CYS A 222 -18.08 6.06 14.14
CA CYS A 222 -16.98 5.81 15.08
C CYS A 222 -15.63 6.36 14.61
N CYS A 223 -15.61 7.24 13.60
CA CYS A 223 -14.37 7.89 13.19
C CYS A 223 -13.79 8.71 14.35
N THR A 224 -12.48 8.67 14.53
CA THR A 224 -11.79 9.49 15.52
C THR A 224 -11.49 10.89 14.97
N HIS A 225 -11.30 10.97 13.65
CA HIS A 225 -11.03 12.19 12.91
C HIS A 225 -11.93 12.25 11.68
N CYS A 226 -12.45 13.43 11.38
CA CYS A 226 -13.22 13.67 10.17
C CYS A 226 -12.53 14.75 9.34
N CYS A 227 -12.36 14.44 8.07
CA CYS A 227 -11.87 15.36 7.07
C CYS A 227 -13.04 15.99 6.34
N ASP A 228 -12.95 17.30 6.15
CA ASP A 228 -13.74 18.05 5.20
C ASP A 228 -12.91 18.14 3.91
N ALA A 229 -13.34 17.39 2.89
CA ALA A 229 -12.63 17.31 1.62
C ALA A 229 -12.68 18.64 0.84
N GLU A 230 -13.71 19.46 1.06
CA GLU A 230 -13.83 20.79 0.42
C GLU A 230 -12.91 21.81 1.10
N ALA A 231 -12.77 21.73 2.43
CA ALA A 231 -11.91 22.62 3.20
C ALA A 231 -10.44 22.16 3.28
N ASP A 232 -10.14 20.94 2.82
CA ASP A 232 -8.83 20.29 2.89
C ASP A 232 -8.27 20.23 4.33
N VAL A 233 -9.15 19.96 5.30
CA VAL A 233 -8.87 19.97 6.74
C VAL A 233 -9.40 18.70 7.40
N CYS A 234 -8.58 18.07 8.24
CA CYS A 234 -8.96 16.95 9.09
C CYS A 234 -8.90 17.34 10.57
N CYS A 235 -9.98 17.09 11.32
CA CYS A 235 -10.08 17.44 12.73
C CYS A 235 -10.45 16.23 13.57
N ARG A 236 -9.98 16.19 14.82
CA ARG A 236 -10.49 15.22 15.80
C ARG A 236 -11.95 15.51 16.10
N LEU A 237 -12.76 14.46 16.19
CA LEU A 237 -14.16 14.61 16.60
C LEU A 237 -14.24 15.21 18.01
N GLY A 238 -15.05 16.27 18.14
CA GLY A 238 -15.27 16.99 19.40
C GLY A 238 -14.16 17.96 19.79
N ASP A 239 -13.10 18.13 18.97
CA ASP A 239 -12.01 19.06 19.26
C ASP A 239 -11.49 19.78 17.99
N PRO A 240 -12.13 20.91 17.61
CA PRO A 240 -11.72 21.72 16.46
C PRO A 240 -10.32 22.34 16.58
N SER A 241 -9.70 22.36 17.77
CA SER A 241 -8.35 22.91 17.93
C SER A 241 -7.26 22.01 17.33
N THR A 242 -7.61 20.77 17.00
CA THR A 242 -6.69 19.75 16.45
C THR A 242 -6.67 19.69 14.92
N CYS A 243 -7.39 20.58 14.24
CA CYS A 243 -7.52 20.57 12.80
C CYS A 243 -6.16 20.75 12.09
N GLN A 244 -5.85 19.85 11.15
CA GLN A 244 -4.65 19.90 10.31
C GLN A 244 -5.03 19.94 8.83
N ARG A 245 -4.31 20.74 8.03
CA ARG A 245 -4.43 20.76 6.56
C ARG A 245 -3.48 19.77 5.90
N LYS A 246 -3.81 19.33 4.69
CA LYS A 246 -2.99 18.46 3.81
C LYS A 246 -1.56 18.96 3.61
N THR A 247 -1.35 20.27 3.65
CA THR A 247 -0.04 20.92 3.45
C THR A 247 0.84 20.93 4.70
N GLY A 248 0.38 20.42 5.84
CA GLY A 248 1.11 20.48 7.12
C GLY A 248 1.18 21.88 7.75
N LEU A 249 0.41 22.84 7.24
CA LEU A 249 0.27 24.18 7.81
C LEU A 249 -0.95 24.24 8.74
N PRO A 250 -0.84 24.86 9.93
CA PRO A 250 -2.00 25.08 10.81
C PRO A 250 -3.02 26.02 10.14
N PRO A 251 -4.33 25.87 10.46
CA PRO A 251 -5.35 26.81 9.98
C PRO A 251 -5.08 28.22 10.52
N GLN A 252 -5.22 29.23 9.64
CA GLN A 252 -5.17 30.66 10.01
C GLN A 252 -6.46 31.11 10.69
#